data_AF-A0A929DV29-F1
#
_entry.id   AF-A0A929DV29-F1
#
_cell.length_a   1.000
_cell.length_b   1.000
_cell.length_c   1.000
_cell.angle_alpha   90.00
_cell.angle_beta   90.00
_cell.angle_gamma   90.00
#
_symmetry.space_group_name_H-M   'P 1'
#
loop_
_entity.id
_entity.type
_entity.pdbx_description
1 polymer ?
#
loop_
_entity_poly.entity_id
_entity_poly.type
_entity_poly.pdbx_seq_one_letter_code
_entity_poly.pdbx_strand_id
1 'polypeptide(L)'
;DIHAMLLGGHGDTMVPLPRYTSVSGIPVTELLGPAVIEKIVERTRKGGGELVSLIGTSAWYAPGAAVSQMVEAIVDDQKRIFPVCAYLDGEYGQKKLYLGVPVILGKGGVEEIIEISLNAEEKKLLTSSVDSVKKVMKVLDDMKLFEE
;
A
#
# COMPACT_ATOMS: atom_id res chain seq x y z
N ASP A 1 5.88 -14.23 12.23
CA ASP A 1 5.70 -13.18 13.26
C ASP A 1 6.19 -11.79 12.86
N ILE A 2 6.42 -11.52 11.58
CA ILE A 2 6.76 -10.16 11.11
C ILE A 2 5.48 -9.53 10.59
N HIS A 3 5.18 -8.32 11.07
CA HIS A 3 4.09 -7.50 10.56
C HIS A 3 4.68 -6.22 9.98
N ALA A 4 4.31 -5.87 8.75
CA ALA A 4 4.75 -4.66 8.08
C ALA A 4 3.56 -4.03 7.37
N MET A 5 3.56 -2.70 7.27
CA MET A 5 2.49 -1.94 6.63
C MET A 5 3.06 -0.93 5.66
N LEU A 6 2.40 -0.81 4.51
CA LEU A 6 2.69 0.15 3.48
C LEU A 6 1.39 0.86 3.08
N LEU A 7 1.48 2.15 2.81
CA LEU A 7 0.37 2.97 2.31
C LEU A 7 0.70 3.55 0.93
N GLY A 8 -0.25 4.31 0.38
CA GLY A 8 -0.02 5.13 -0.81
C GLY A 8 -0.25 4.39 -2.11
N GLY A 9 0.45 4.81 -3.16
CA GLY A 9 0.35 4.26 -4.50
C GLY A 9 1.08 2.93 -4.62
N HIS A 10 0.81 2.22 -5.71
CA HIS A 10 1.58 1.03 -6.09
C HIS A 10 2.75 1.44 -7.01
N GLY A 11 3.99 1.24 -6.55
CA GLY A 11 5.21 1.59 -7.28
C GLY A 11 6.14 2.50 -6.48
N ASP A 12 6.89 3.37 -7.16
CA ASP A 12 7.95 4.19 -6.54
C ASP A 12 7.45 5.13 -5.44
N THR A 13 6.16 5.48 -5.47
CA THR A 13 5.53 6.35 -4.47
C THR A 13 4.80 5.61 -3.37
N MET A 14 5.00 4.29 -3.23
CA MET A 14 4.53 3.60 -2.03
C MET A 14 5.17 4.19 -0.77
N VAL A 15 4.47 4.09 0.35
CA VAL A 15 4.88 4.67 1.64
C VAL A 15 5.11 3.53 2.64
N PRO A 16 6.32 2.94 2.69
CA PRO A 16 6.65 1.97 3.73
C PRO A 16 6.70 2.63 5.10
N LEU A 17 6.17 1.94 6.11
CA LEU A 17 6.07 2.45 7.47
C LEU A 17 6.89 1.59 8.46
N PRO A 18 8.21 1.82 8.59
CA PRO A 18 9.03 1.13 9.59
C PRO A 18 8.50 1.29 11.03
N ARG A 19 7.89 2.44 11.36
CA ARG A 19 7.28 2.68 12.68
C ARG A 19 6.06 1.77 12.97
N TYR A 20 5.42 1.27 11.91
CA TYR A 20 4.33 0.30 11.97
C TYR A 20 4.80 -1.13 11.59
N THR A 21 6.12 -1.36 11.60
CA THR A 21 6.70 -2.68 11.32
C THR A 21 7.27 -3.27 12.60
N SER A 22 6.94 -4.53 12.88
CA SER A 22 7.34 -5.22 14.10
C SER A 22 7.66 -6.69 13.89
N VAL A 23 8.44 -7.25 14.81
CA VAL A 23 8.70 -8.69 14.94
C VAL A 23 8.16 -9.14 16.28
N SER A 24 7.11 -9.95 16.28
CA SER A 24 6.39 -10.37 17.51
C SER A 24 6.00 -9.20 18.42
N GLY A 25 5.65 -8.05 17.83
CA GLY A 25 5.29 -6.82 18.55
C GLY A 25 6.47 -5.90 18.90
N ILE A 26 7.72 -6.34 18.74
CA ILE A 26 8.91 -5.50 18.96
C ILE A 26 9.11 -4.59 17.75
N PRO A 27 9.16 -3.25 17.91
CA PRO A 27 9.39 -2.32 16.80
C PRO A 27 10.68 -2.67 16.05
N VAL A 28 10.60 -2.71 14.71
CA VAL A 28 11.78 -3.08 13.89
C VAL A 28 12.95 -2.09 14.07
N THR A 29 12.66 -0.85 14.47
CA THR A 29 13.65 0.19 14.78
C THR A 29 14.48 -0.09 16.03
N GLU A 30 14.02 -0.99 16.91
CA GLU A 30 14.82 -1.49 18.04
C GLU A 30 15.74 -2.65 17.63
N LEU A 31 15.41 -3.33 16.54
CA LEU A 31 16.11 -4.53 16.07
C LEU A 31 17.15 -4.22 14.99
N LEU A 32 16.88 -3.22 14.15
CA LEU A 32 17.72 -2.87 12.99
C LEU A 32 18.09 -1.39 13.00
N GLY A 33 19.34 -1.10 12.63
CA GLY A 33 19.80 0.27 12.46
C GLY A 33 19.16 0.98 11.26
N PRO A 34 19.08 2.32 11.28
CA PRO A 34 18.36 3.11 10.27
C PRO A 34 18.87 2.87 8.84
N ALA A 35 20.18 2.69 8.64
CA ALA A 35 20.76 2.43 7.32
C ALA A 35 20.30 1.08 6.73
N VAL A 36 20.09 0.07 7.57
CA VAL A 36 19.58 -1.26 7.13
C VAL A 36 18.11 -1.16 6.78
N ILE A 37 17.33 -0.46 7.60
CA ILE A 37 15.91 -0.20 7.34
C ILE A 37 15.74 0.55 6.02
N GLU A 38 16.51 1.61 5.78
CA GLU A 38 16.43 2.38 4.54
C GLU A 38 16.75 1.52 3.31
N LYS A 39 17.76 0.64 3.40
CA LYS A 39 18.07 -0.31 2.33
C LYS A 39 16.92 -1.27 2.03
N ILE A 40 16.22 -1.75 3.05
CA ILE A 40 15.05 -2.63 2.92
C ILE A 40 13.87 -1.87 2.30
N VAL A 41 13.61 -0.66 2.79
CA VAL A 41 12.57 0.24 2.28
C VAL A 41 12.80 0.51 0.79
N GLU A 42 14.02 0.85 0.41
CA GLU A 42 14.36 1.14 -0.99
C GLU A 42 14.24 -0.09 -1.90
N ARG A 43 14.70 -1.26 -1.42
CA ARG A 43 14.52 -2.51 -2.17
C ARG A 43 13.04 -2.88 -2.31
N THR A 44 12.22 -2.57 -1.31
CA THR A 44 10.77 -2.81 -1.38
C THR A 44 10.12 -1.97 -2.48
N ARG A 45 10.47 -0.68 -2.59
CA ARG A 45 10.00 0.20 -3.69
C ARG A 45 10.38 -0.35 -5.05
N LYS A 46 11.63 -0.81 -5.18
CA LYS A 46 12.21 -1.28 -6.44
C LYS A 46 11.95 -2.75 -6.75
N GLY A 47 11.29 -3.51 -5.87
CA GLY A 47 11.21 -4.96 -5.97
C GLY A 47 10.57 -5.47 -7.26
N GLY A 48 9.56 -4.76 -7.78
CA GLY A 48 8.96 -5.09 -9.08
C GLY A 48 9.95 -4.93 -10.23
N GLY A 49 10.66 -3.80 -10.28
CA GLY A 49 11.68 -3.54 -11.29
C GLY A 49 12.92 -4.44 -11.17
N GLU A 50 13.28 -4.82 -9.94
CA GLU A 50 14.33 -5.82 -9.65
C GLU A 50 13.97 -7.15 -10.33
N LEU A 51 12.74 -7.65 -10.13
CA LEU A 51 12.31 -8.90 -10.77
C LEU A 51 12.28 -8.80 -12.29
N VAL A 52 11.70 -7.73 -12.86
CA VAL A 52 11.69 -7.52 -14.32
C VAL A 52 13.11 -7.58 -14.90
N SER A 53 14.07 -6.95 -14.22
CA SER A 53 15.47 -6.93 -14.66
C SER A 53 16.14 -8.31 -14.58
N LEU A 54 15.76 -9.14 -13.62
CA LEU A 54 16.37 -10.46 -13.39
C LEU A 54 15.78 -11.57 -14.27
N ILE A 55 14.46 -11.58 -14.47
CA ILE A 55 13.75 -12.69 -15.12
C ILE A 55 13.07 -12.31 -16.44
N GLY A 56 13.20 -11.05 -16.87
CA GLY A 56 12.70 -10.55 -18.15
C GLY A 56 11.19 -10.27 -18.22
N THR A 57 10.46 -10.43 -17.10
CA THR A 57 9.03 -10.12 -16.99
C THR A 57 8.63 -9.82 -15.55
N SER A 58 7.39 -9.36 -15.32
CA SER A 58 6.88 -8.98 -14.00
C SER A 58 6.62 -10.19 -13.09
N ALA A 59 6.44 -9.95 -11.79
CA ALA A 59 6.14 -11.00 -10.81
C ALA A 59 4.72 -11.57 -10.97
N TRP A 60 4.51 -12.85 -10.64
CA TRP A 60 3.17 -13.46 -10.64
C TRP A 60 2.85 -14.30 -9.39
N TYR A 61 3.84 -14.98 -8.77
CA TYR A 61 3.59 -15.80 -7.58
C TYR A 61 3.11 -14.98 -6.37
N ALA A 62 3.85 -13.92 -6.00
CA ALA A 62 3.47 -13.08 -4.86
C ALA A 62 2.17 -12.28 -5.12
N PRO A 63 1.95 -11.67 -6.31
CA PRO A 63 0.65 -11.07 -6.63
C PRO A 63 -0.51 -12.06 -6.57
N GLY A 64 -0.36 -13.26 -7.12
CA GLY A 64 -1.37 -14.31 -7.06
C GLY A 64 -1.72 -14.70 -5.63
N ALA A 65 -0.70 -14.95 -4.79
CA ALA A 65 -0.90 -15.26 -3.38
C ALA A 65 -1.58 -14.12 -2.60
N ALA A 66 -1.22 -12.86 -2.88
CA ALA A 66 -1.84 -11.69 -2.24
C ALA A 66 -3.34 -11.61 -2.58
N VAL A 67 -3.70 -11.77 -3.85
CA VAL A 67 -5.11 -11.81 -4.27
C VAL A 67 -5.85 -12.98 -3.65
N SER A 68 -5.25 -14.18 -3.63
CA SER A 68 -5.86 -15.36 -2.99
C SER A 68 -6.17 -15.12 -1.51
N GLN A 69 -5.27 -14.47 -0.76
CA GLN A 69 -5.52 -14.12 0.66
C GLN A 69 -6.66 -13.11 0.83
N MET A 70 -6.76 -12.13 -0.07
CA MET A 70 -7.87 -11.17 -0.05
C MET A 70 -9.20 -11.86 -0.35
N VAL A 71 -9.24 -12.74 -1.36
CA VAL A 71 -10.43 -13.53 -1.70
C VAL A 71 -10.86 -14.42 -0.55
N GLU A 72 -9.91 -15.14 0.06
CA GLU A 72 -10.17 -15.98 1.25
C GLU A 72 -10.78 -15.16 2.39
N ALA A 73 -10.22 -13.99 2.70
CA ALA A 73 -10.74 -13.12 3.76
C ALA A 73 -12.16 -12.61 3.50
N ILE A 74 -12.53 -12.40 2.23
CA ILE A 74 -13.88 -12.02 1.83
C ILE A 74 -14.84 -13.21 1.95
N VAL A 75 -14.48 -14.36 1.36
CA VAL A 75 -15.36 -15.54 1.29
C VAL A 75 -15.64 -16.10 2.69
N ASP A 76 -14.63 -16.14 3.55
CA ASP A 76 -14.73 -16.69 4.91
C ASP A 76 -15.08 -15.63 5.97
N ASP A 77 -15.39 -14.40 5.54
CA ASP A 77 -15.73 -13.27 6.42
C ASP A 77 -14.71 -13.03 7.55
N GLN A 78 -13.42 -13.18 7.26
CA GLN A 78 -12.35 -13.27 8.28
C GLN A 78 -12.09 -11.94 9.02
N LYS A 79 -12.65 -10.82 8.54
CA LYS A 79 -12.45 -9.46 9.07
C LYS A 79 -10.97 -9.10 9.22
N ARG A 80 -10.15 -9.51 8.26
CA ARG A 80 -8.70 -9.32 8.32
C ARG A 80 -8.32 -7.90 7.93
N ILE A 81 -7.26 -7.40 8.58
CA ILE A 81 -6.69 -6.10 8.24
C ILE A 81 -5.63 -6.28 7.15
N PHE A 82 -5.84 -5.65 5.99
CA PHE A 82 -4.89 -5.62 4.88
C PHE A 82 -4.67 -4.20 4.38
N PRO A 83 -3.46 -3.84 3.91
CA PRO A 83 -3.29 -2.69 3.04
C PRO A 83 -3.87 -3.01 1.66
N VAL A 84 -4.96 -2.35 1.28
CA VAL A 84 -5.67 -2.55 0.01
C VAL A 84 -5.88 -1.20 -0.67
N CYS A 85 -5.89 -1.19 -2.00
CA CYS A 85 -6.29 -0.01 -2.76
C CYS A 85 -7.80 0.21 -2.61
N ALA A 86 -8.22 1.16 -1.77
CA ALA A 86 -9.61 1.43 -1.43
C ALA A 86 -9.99 2.89 -1.75
N TYR A 87 -11.28 3.10 -2.02
CA TYR A 87 -11.83 4.42 -2.34
C TYR A 87 -11.93 5.28 -1.08
N LEU A 88 -11.33 6.47 -1.10
CA LEU A 88 -11.35 7.41 0.01
C LEU A 88 -12.44 8.47 -0.18
N ASP A 89 -13.21 8.76 0.87
CA ASP A 89 -14.25 9.80 0.91
C ASP A 89 -14.15 10.75 2.13
N GLY A 90 -12.98 10.76 2.78
CA GLY A 90 -12.63 11.72 3.82
C GLY A 90 -11.37 11.33 4.57
N GLU A 91 -11.03 10.04 4.53
CA GLU A 91 -9.90 9.46 5.21
C GLU A 91 -8.59 10.09 4.73
N TYR A 92 -7.69 10.37 5.69
CA TYR A 92 -6.44 11.08 5.44
C TYR A 92 -6.62 12.45 4.78
N GLY A 93 -7.82 13.05 4.90
CA GLY A 93 -8.20 14.30 4.23
C GLY A 93 -8.32 14.17 2.72
N GLN A 94 -8.44 12.96 2.18
CA GLN A 94 -8.54 12.68 0.75
C GLN A 94 -9.95 12.27 0.37
N LYS A 95 -10.37 12.63 -0.85
CA LYS A 95 -11.67 12.28 -1.40
C LYS A 95 -11.57 11.95 -2.88
N LYS A 96 -12.43 11.06 -3.36
CA LYS A 96 -12.60 10.72 -4.78
C LYS A 96 -11.35 10.14 -5.43
N LEU A 97 -10.59 9.32 -4.70
CA LEU A 97 -9.51 8.52 -5.29
C LEU A 97 -9.39 7.17 -4.60
N TYR A 98 -8.78 6.22 -5.31
CA TYR A 98 -8.33 4.97 -4.72
C TYR A 98 -6.87 5.10 -4.27
N LEU A 99 -6.57 4.63 -3.06
CA LEU A 99 -5.22 4.66 -2.49
C LEU A 99 -4.99 3.41 -1.63
N GLY A 100 -3.75 2.95 -1.53
CA GLY A 100 -3.35 1.90 -0.59
C GLY A 100 -3.52 2.38 0.85
N VAL A 101 -4.49 1.84 1.56
CA VAL A 101 -4.82 2.14 2.95
C VAL A 101 -5.16 0.85 3.71
N PRO A 102 -5.01 0.79 5.04
CA PRO A 102 -5.38 -0.40 5.78
C PRO A 102 -6.90 -0.46 5.88
N VAL A 103 -7.46 -1.61 5.56
CA VAL A 103 -8.90 -1.86 5.59
C VAL A 103 -9.22 -3.10 6.39
N ILE A 104 -10.43 -3.14 6.97
CA ILE A 104 -11.05 -4.38 7.39
C ILE A 104 -11.71 -5.00 6.15
N LEU A 105 -11.22 -6.17 5.75
CA LEU A 105 -11.72 -6.94 4.62
C LEU A 105 -12.56 -8.12 5.13
N GLY A 106 -13.82 -8.17 4.70
CA GLY A 106 -14.78 -9.23 5.06
C GLY A 106 -15.75 -9.51 3.91
N LYS A 107 -16.87 -10.18 4.19
CA LYS A 107 -17.85 -10.57 3.16
C LYS A 107 -18.46 -9.38 2.40
N GLY A 108 -18.45 -8.20 3.01
CA GLY A 108 -18.87 -6.94 2.37
C GLY A 108 -17.83 -6.33 1.42
N GLY A 109 -16.67 -6.99 1.23
CA GLY A 109 -15.51 -6.38 0.61
C GLY A 109 -14.77 -5.49 1.61
N VAL A 110 -14.51 -4.24 1.23
CA VAL A 110 -13.95 -3.23 2.15
C VAL A 110 -15.05 -2.76 3.09
N GLU A 111 -14.97 -3.16 4.36
CA GLU A 111 -16.01 -2.83 5.36
C GLU A 111 -15.69 -1.58 6.17
N GLU A 112 -14.40 -1.32 6.39
CA GLU A 112 -13.91 -0.14 7.12
C GLU A 112 -12.52 0.23 6.61
N ILE A 113 -12.23 1.53 6.49
CA ILE A 113 -10.86 2.05 6.31
C ILE A 113 -10.35 2.50 7.68
N ILE A 114 -9.18 2.01 8.08
CA ILE A 114 -8.58 2.34 9.38
C ILE A 114 -7.63 3.53 9.21
N GLU A 115 -7.96 4.67 9.80
CA GLU A 115 -7.04 5.83 9.83
C GLU A 115 -5.99 5.68 10.93
N ILE A 116 -4.77 5.32 10.53
CA ILE A 116 -3.63 5.29 11.44
C ILE A 116 -3.01 6.67 11.62
N SER A 117 -2.45 6.93 12.81
CA SER A 117 -1.75 8.18 13.11
C SER A 117 -0.43 8.28 12.34
N LEU A 118 -0.30 9.30 11.49
CA LEU A 118 0.94 9.56 10.75
C LEU A 118 1.72 10.74 11.35
N ASN A 119 3.04 10.62 11.44
CA ASN A 119 3.94 11.72 11.78
C ASN A 119 4.12 12.70 10.60
N ALA A 120 4.84 13.80 10.81
CA ALA A 120 4.99 14.85 9.79
C ALA A 120 5.64 14.34 8.49
N GLU A 121 6.68 13.50 8.60
CA GLU A 121 7.36 12.94 7.43
C GLU A 121 6.48 11.90 6.71
N GLU A 122 5.80 11.02 7.45
CA GLU A 122 4.88 10.03 6.89
C GLU A 122 3.70 10.71 6.16
N LYS A 123 3.16 11.80 6.73
CA LYS A 123 2.13 12.63 6.07
C LYS A 123 2.64 13.23 4.78
N LYS A 124 3.85 13.79 4.79
CA LYS A 124 4.48 14.37 3.59
C LYS A 124 4.68 13.31 2.49
N LEU A 125 5.12 12.11 2.85
CA LEU A 125 5.25 10.99 1.93
C LEU A 125 3.89 10.56 1.35
N LEU A 126 2.86 10.46 2.19
CA LEU A 126 1.51 10.14 1.75
C LEU A 126 0.96 11.21 0.80
N THR A 127 1.12 12.50 1.10
CA THR A 127 0.74 13.60 0.21
C THR A 127 1.43 13.49 -1.14
N SER A 128 2.75 13.25 -1.15
CA SER A 128 3.50 13.05 -2.41
C SER A 128 2.98 11.85 -3.19
N SER A 129 2.59 10.78 -2.50
CA SER A 129 2.00 9.61 -3.15
C SER A 129 0.63 9.92 -3.76
N VAL A 130 -0.22 10.64 -3.04
CA VAL A 130 -1.54 11.07 -3.51
C VAL A 130 -1.41 11.93 -4.76
N ASP A 131 -0.47 12.87 -4.77
CA ASP A 131 -0.22 13.73 -5.93
C ASP A 131 0.19 12.93 -7.16
N SER A 132 1.00 11.88 -6.99
CA SER A 132 1.37 10.98 -8.07
C SER A 132 0.18 10.18 -8.60
N VAL A 133 -0.71 9.68 -7.73
CA VAL A 133 -1.95 9.01 -8.17
C VAL A 133 -2.85 9.98 -8.94
N LYS A 134 -3.04 11.21 -8.44
CA LYS A 134 -3.84 12.24 -9.12
C LYS A 134 -3.30 12.61 -10.49
N LYS A 135 -1.97 12.63 -10.66
CA LYS A 135 -1.35 12.85 -11.99
C LYS A 135 -1.71 11.73 -12.97
N VAL A 136 -1.71 10.47 -12.53
CA VAL A 136 -2.11 9.33 -13.38
C VAL A 136 -3.60 9.38 -13.72
N MET A 137 -4.45 9.72 -12.75
CA MET A 137 -5.89 9.93 -12.99
C MET A 137 -6.11 11.02 -14.05
N LYS A 138 -5.40 12.15 -13.94
CA LYS A 138 -5.47 13.22 -14.93
C LYS A 138 -5.09 12.76 -16.34
N VAL A 139 -4.08 11.90 -16.48
CA VAL A 139 -3.72 11.33 -17.79
C VAL A 139 -4.91 10.57 -18.39
N LEU A 140 -5.64 9.80 -17.57
CA LEU A 140 -6.85 9.11 -18.03
C LEU A 140 -7.96 10.09 -18.44
N ASP A 141 -8.20 11.12 -17.64
CA ASP A 141 -9.19 12.16 -17.93
C ASP A 141 -8.86 12.88 -19.25
N ASP A 142 -7.59 13.26 -19.45
CA ASP A 142 -7.10 13.94 -20.64
C ASP A 142 -7.20 13.07 -21.91
N MET A 143 -7.29 11.74 -21.78
CA MET A 143 -7.55 10.84 -22.91
C MET A 143 -9.01 10.89 -23.39
N LYS A 144 -9.94 11.44 -22.60
CA LYS A 144 -11.35 11.60 -22.95
C LYS A 144 -12.03 10.31 -23.42
N LEU A 145 -11.62 9.16 -22.89
CA LEU A 145 -12.13 7.85 -23.28
C LEU A 145 -13.57 7.61 -22.80
N PHE A 146 -14.02 8.36 -21.80
CA PHE A 146 -15.29 8.18 -21.11
C PHE A 146 -16.11 9.47 -20.99
N GLU A 147 -15.70 10.54 -21.68
CA GLU A 147 -16.56 11.72 -21.88
C GLU A 147 -17.57 11.37 -23.00
N GLU A 148 -18.88 11.49 -22.74
CA GLU A 148 -19.89 11.59 -23.82
C GLU A 148 -19.78 12.93 -24.56
#